data_AF-A0A392SM21-F1
#
_entry.id   AF-A0A392SM21-F1
#
_cell.length_a   1.000
_cell.length_b   1.000
_cell.length_c   1.000
_cell.angle_alpha   90.00
_cell.angle_beta   90.00
_cell.angle_gamma   90.00
#
_symmetry.space_group_name_H-M   'P 1'
#
loop_
_entity.id
_entity.type
_entity.pdbx_description
1 polymer ?
#
loop_
_entity_poly.entity_id
_entity_poly.type
_entity_poly.pdbx_seq_one_letter_code
_entity_poly.pdbx_strand_id
1 'polypeptide(L)' 'MKAQEEQRAAAAANAGTTEFTFSELGLEDPTAFNNFMNPDPPADG' A
#
# COMPACT_ATOMS: atom_id res chain seq x y z
N MET A 1 -21.20 -16.17 13.18
CA MET A 1 -20.12 -15.37 13.78
C MET A 1 -19.24 -14.78 12.67
N LYS A 2 -19.82 -14.03 11.72
CA LYS A 2 -19.07 -13.51 10.55
C LYS A 2 -18.28 -12.25 10.91
N ALA A 3 -18.88 -11.38 11.72
CA ALA A 3 -18.26 -10.14 12.19
C ALA A 3 -16.97 -10.36 13.01
N GLN A 4 -16.87 -11.45 13.77
CA GLN A 4 -15.69 -11.75 14.58
C GLN A 4 -14.50 -12.21 13.71
N GLU A 5 -14.77 -12.92 12.61
CA GLU A 5 -13.74 -13.35 11.65
C GLU A 5 -13.19 -12.16 10.88
N GLU A 6 -14.07 -11.24 10.48
CA GLU A 6 -13.71 -9.99 9.78
C GLU A 6 -12.84 -9.06 10.64
N GLN A 7 -13.17 -8.93 11.93
CA GLN A 7 -12.35 -8.17 12.88
C GLN A 7 -10.96 -8.80 13.10
N ARG A 8 -10.88 -10.13 13.09
CA ARG A 8 -9.58 -10.84 13.21
C ARG A 8 -8.74 -10.67 11.97
N ALA A 9 -9.34 -10.67 10.78
CA ALA A 9 -8.64 -10.39 9.52
C ALA A 9 -8.12 -8.95 9.49
N ALA A 10 -8.92 -7.96 9.90
CA ALA A 10 -8.50 -6.56 9.96
C ALA A 10 -7.40 -6.34 11.00
N ALA A 11 -7.49 -6.98 12.17
CA ALA A 11 -6.46 -6.90 13.21
C ALA A 11 -5.15 -7.59 12.79
N ALA A 12 -5.23 -8.74 12.09
CA ALA A 12 -4.06 -9.42 11.56
C ALA A 12 -3.37 -8.65 10.42
N ALA A 13 -4.15 -7.96 9.57
CA ALA A 13 -3.62 -7.04 8.58
C ALA A 13 -2.90 -5.85 9.27
N ASN A 14 -3.48 -5.29 10.34
CA ASN A 14 -2.88 -4.15 11.06
C ASN A 14 -1.71 -4.54 12.00
N ALA A 15 -1.63 -5.78 12.47
CA ALA A 15 -0.63 -6.20 13.46
C ALA A 15 0.83 -6.23 12.93
N GLY A 16 1.04 -6.00 11.63
CA GLY A 16 2.37 -5.93 11.00
C GLY A 16 2.51 -4.86 9.92
N THR A 17 1.49 -4.03 9.68
CA THR A 17 1.56 -2.96 8.68
C THR A 17 1.98 -1.68 9.35
N THR A 18 3.15 -1.16 8.96
CA THR A 18 3.43 0.26 9.11
C THR A 18 2.32 1.03 8.41
N GLU A 19 1.56 1.82 9.16
CA GLU A 19 0.56 2.72 8.59
C GLU A 19 1.31 3.84 7.88
N PHE A 20 1.33 3.80 6.55
CA PHE A 20 1.81 4.91 5.74
C PHE A 20 0.65 5.87 5.50
N THR A 21 0.89 7.16 5.73
CA THR A 21 -0.11 8.17 5.36
C THR A 21 -0.18 8.30 3.84
N PHE A 22 -1.33 8.72 3.31
CA PHE A 22 -1.51 8.87 1.87
C PHE A 22 -0.46 9.80 1.24
N SER A 23 -0.06 10.86 1.96
CA SER A 23 1.02 11.78 1.57
C SER A 23 2.42 11.18 1.63
N GLU A 24 2.63 10.14 2.44
CA GLU A 24 3.93 9.44 2.53
C GLU A 24 4.15 8.50 1.35
N LEU A 25 3.06 8.02 0.77
CA LEU A 25 3.09 7.16 -0.41
C LEU A 25 3.29 7.97 -1.71
N GLY A 26 3.25 9.31 -1.64
CA GLY A 26 3.35 10.18 -2.80
C GLY A 26 2.23 9.96 -3.82
N LEU A 27 1.09 9.42 -3.39
CA LEU A 27 -0.04 9.03 -4.27
C LEU A 27 -1.05 10.17 -4.48
N GLU A 28 -0.76 11.36 -3.95
CA GLU A 28 -1.52 12.58 -4.22
C GLU A 28 -1.50 13.00 -5.69
N ASP A 29 -0.46 12.61 -6.43
CA ASP A 29 -0.37 12.80 -7.86
C ASP A 29 -0.74 11.49 -8.61
N PRO A 30 -1.81 11.48 -9.42
CA PRO A 30 -2.20 10.31 -10.22
C PRO A 30 -1.09 9.76 -11.12
N THR A 31 -0.13 10.61 -11.51
CA THR A 31 1.04 10.19 -12.29
C THR A 31 2.07 9.45 -11.44
N ALA A 32 2.25 9.83 -10.16
CA ALA A 32 3.15 9.14 -9.24
C ALA A 32 2.75 7.68 -8.97
N PHE A 33 1.45 7.38 -8.92
CA PHE A 33 0.98 5.99 -8.83
C PHE A 33 1.41 5.14 -10.04
N ASN A 34 1.34 5.71 -11.25
CA ASN A 34 1.81 5.02 -12.46
C ASN A 34 3.32 4.78 -12.42
N ASN A 35 4.11 5.75 -11.97
CA ASN A 35 5.57 5.58 -11.83
C ASN A 35 5.95 4.54 -10.78
N PHE A 36 5.15 4.40 -9.72
CA PHE A 36 5.33 3.35 -8.71
C PHE A 36 5.00 1.96 -9.25
N MET A 37 3.90 1.82 -10.00
CA MET A 37 3.45 0.53 -10.53
C MET A 37 4.23 0.09 -11.78
N ASN A 38 4.67 1.04 -12.60
CA ASN A 38 5.51 0.82 -13.77
C ASN A 38 6.80 1.65 -13.59
N PRO A 39 7.72 1.19 -12.73
CA PRO A 39 9.04 1.78 -12.73
C PRO A 39 9.68 1.54 -14.10
N ASP A 40 10.26 2.59 -14.68
CA ASP A 40 11.10 2.40 -15.86
C ASP A 40 12.18 1.38 -15.52
N PRO A 41 12.48 0.43 -16.43
CA PRO A 41 13.55 -0.52 -16.20
C PRO A 41 14.84 0.27 -15.92
N PRO A 42 15.71 -0.22 -15.03
CA PRO A 42 17.00 0.41 -14.83
C PRO A 42 17.67 0.53 -16.20
N ALA A 43 18.09 1.74 -16.56
CA ALA A 43 18.84 1.94 -17.79
C ALA A 43 20.05 0.99 -17.72
N ASP A 44 20.10 0.03 -18.64
CA ASP A 44 21.09 -1.05 -18.68
C ASP A 44 22.49 -0.55 -18.27
N GLY A 45 23.09 -1.27 -17.30
CA GLY A 45 24.48 -1.12 -16.90
C GLY A 45 25.23 -2.43 -17.10
#